data_AF-A0A1Q1FPQ3-F1
#
_entry.id   AF-A0A1Q1FPQ3-F1
#
_cell.length_a   1.000
_cell.length_b   1.000
_cell.length_c   1.000
_cell.angle_alpha   90.00
_cell.angle_beta   90.00
_cell.angle_gamma   90.00
#
_symmetry.space_group_name_H-M   'P 1'
#
loop_
_entity.id
_entity.type
_entity.pdbx_description
1 polymer ?
#
loop_
_entity_poly.entity_id
_entity_poly.type
_entity_poly.pdbx_seq_one_letter_code
_entity_poly.pdbx_strand_id
1 'polypeptide(L)'
;MNADPLQVTPTNAIAETGWDDETLVARSTRGKSDGESNQPDTFVLERIDGSETDATHVIAEQVVRNTQLRDAIALSQKYDADRVRLEEFSTSVPPFGHQDARIYEFQGDYYRVTVSEGSSS
;
A
#
# COMPACT_ATOMS: atom_id res chain seq x y z
N MET A 1 6.13 -23.91 -20.41
CA MET A 1 5.03 -23.79 -19.42
C MET A 1 5.08 -22.36 -18.93
N ASN A 2 4.08 -21.55 -19.25
CA ASN A 2 3.88 -20.27 -18.57
C ASN A 2 3.10 -20.59 -17.30
N ALA A 3 3.74 -20.50 -16.14
CA ALA A 3 2.98 -20.45 -14.90
C ALA A 3 2.27 -19.09 -14.90
N ASP A 4 0.97 -19.08 -14.56
CA ASP A 4 0.32 -17.81 -14.25
C ASP A 4 1.14 -17.10 -13.16
N PRO A 5 1.42 -15.80 -13.32
CA PRO A 5 2.14 -15.05 -12.31
C PRO A 5 1.36 -15.12 -10.99
N LEU A 6 2.09 -15.31 -9.88
CA LEU A 6 1.47 -15.47 -8.57
C LEU A 6 0.75 -14.17 -8.18
N GLN A 7 -0.57 -14.16 -8.30
CA GLN A 7 -1.37 -13.01 -7.88
C GLN A 7 -1.33 -12.84 -6.37
N VAL A 8 -1.18 -11.60 -5.91
CA VAL A 8 -1.30 -11.26 -4.50
C VAL A 8 -2.75 -10.90 -4.18
N THR A 9 -3.22 -11.35 -3.02
CA THR A 9 -4.57 -11.07 -2.53
C THR A 9 -4.51 -10.15 -1.32
N PRO A 10 -5.48 -9.24 -1.13
CA PRO A 10 -5.54 -8.45 0.09
C PRO A 10 -5.71 -9.38 1.30
N THR A 11 -5.13 -8.97 2.42
CA THR A 11 -5.31 -9.63 3.71
C THR A 11 -6.70 -9.34 4.27
N ASN A 12 -7.12 -10.16 5.23
CA ASN A 12 -8.41 -9.97 5.94
C ASN A 12 -8.42 -8.75 6.87
N ALA A 13 -7.33 -7.98 6.94
CA ALA A 13 -7.28 -6.76 7.71
C ALA A 13 -7.94 -5.58 6.98
N ILE A 14 -8.13 -5.66 5.66
CA ILE A 14 -8.86 -4.61 4.93
C ILE A 14 -10.35 -4.79 5.25
N ALA A 15 -10.88 -3.92 6.10
CA ALA A 15 -12.28 -3.95 6.51
C ALA A 15 -13.20 -3.38 5.45
N GLU A 16 -12.79 -2.26 4.85
CA GLU A 16 -13.62 -1.47 3.95
C GLU A 16 -12.78 -0.87 2.82
N THR A 17 -13.39 -0.75 1.64
CA THR A 17 -12.82 -0.05 0.48
C THR A 17 -13.86 0.89 -0.11
N GLY A 18 -13.46 2.10 -0.48
CA GLY A 18 -14.32 3.08 -1.12
C GLY A 18 -13.51 4.01 -2.03
N TRP A 19 -14.16 4.56 -3.06
CA TRP A 19 -13.53 5.54 -3.94
C TRP A 19 -13.68 6.95 -3.38
N ASP A 20 -12.57 7.68 -3.37
CA ASP A 20 -12.46 9.10 -3.06
C ASP A 20 -11.86 9.75 -4.32
N ASP A 21 -12.74 10.21 -5.20
CA ASP A 21 -12.39 10.62 -6.57
C ASP A 21 -11.66 9.49 -7.35
N GLU A 22 -10.47 9.75 -7.89
CA GLU A 22 -9.61 8.76 -8.56
C GLU A 22 -8.82 7.85 -7.62
N THR A 23 -8.92 8.04 -6.29
CA THR A 23 -8.16 7.25 -5.30
C THR A 23 -9.03 6.17 -4.66
N LEU A 24 -8.57 4.92 -4.71
CA LEU A 24 -9.18 3.85 -3.91
C LEU A 24 -8.67 3.94 -2.47
N VAL A 25 -9.56 4.28 -1.54
CA VAL A 25 -9.28 4.33 -0.11
C VAL A 25 -9.63 2.99 0.52
N ALA A 26 -8.72 2.46 1.33
CA ALA A 26 -8.90 1.19 2.01
C ALA A 26 -8.55 1.32 3.49
N ARG A 27 -9.49 0.93 4.35
CA ARG A 27 -9.35 1.00 5.81
C ARG A 27 -8.91 -0.33 6.38
N SER A 28 -7.82 -0.29 7.14
CA SER A 28 -7.23 -1.44 7.80
C SER A 28 -7.72 -1.56 9.25
N THR A 29 -7.95 -2.78 9.71
CA THR A 29 -8.17 -3.11 11.12
C THR A 29 -6.86 -3.28 11.88
N ARG A 30 -5.70 -3.13 11.23
CA ARG A 30 -4.39 -3.22 11.90
C ARG A 30 -4.12 -1.94 12.69
N GLY A 31 -3.34 -2.13 13.76
CA GLY A 31 -3.03 -1.09 14.72
C GLY A 31 -4.15 -0.79 15.69
N LYS A 32 -3.90 0.17 16.58
CA LYS A 32 -4.88 0.72 17.51
C LYS A 32 -4.78 2.23 17.46
N SER A 33 -5.92 2.90 17.59
CA SER A 33 -5.88 4.34 17.83
C SER A 33 -5.35 4.60 19.24
N ASP A 34 -4.37 5.49 19.36
CA ASP A 34 -3.85 5.99 20.65
C ASP A 34 -4.77 7.04 21.30
N GLY A 35 -5.92 7.37 20.68
CA GLY A 35 -6.94 8.24 21.26
C GLY A 35 -8.14 8.54 20.34
N GLU A 36 -9.19 9.19 20.84
CA GLU A 36 -10.40 9.51 20.07
C GLU A 36 -10.15 10.53 18.93
N SER A 37 -9.06 11.28 19.01
CA SER A 37 -8.68 12.32 18.03
C SER A 37 -7.51 11.91 17.12
N ASN A 38 -7.01 10.67 17.20
CA ASN A 38 -5.86 10.28 16.39
C ASN A 38 -6.32 9.84 15.00
N GLN A 39 -5.84 10.51 13.95
CA GLN A 39 -6.04 10.06 12.58
C GLN A 39 -5.09 8.90 12.26
N PRO A 40 -5.49 7.94 11.41
CA PRO A 40 -4.61 6.87 10.97
C PRO A 40 -3.46 7.41 10.11
N ASP A 41 -2.33 6.70 10.13
CA ASP A 41 -1.26 6.92 9.17
C ASP A 41 -1.71 6.47 7.79
N THR A 42 -1.07 7.00 6.75
CA THR A 42 -1.41 6.66 5.37
C THR A 42 -0.24 6.05 4.63
N PHE A 43 -0.53 4.98 3.90
CA PHE A 43 0.37 4.35 2.95
C PHE A 43 -0.27 4.48 1.57
N VAL A 44 0.33 5.28 0.69
CA VAL A 44 -0.19 5.57 -0.64
C VAL A 44 0.66 4.86 -1.67
N LEU A 45 0.03 4.03 -2.48
CA LEU A 45 0.61 3.37 -3.65
C LEU A 45 0.05 4.03 -4.91
N GLU A 46 0.94 4.37 -5.84
CA GLU A 46 0.63 4.97 -7.14
C GLU A 46 1.31 4.17 -8.25
N ARG A 47 0.54 3.75 -9.25
CA ARG A 47 1.06 3.08 -10.46
C ARG A 47 1.72 4.12 -11.36
N ILE A 48 2.92 3.82 -11.87
CA ILE A 48 3.72 4.74 -12.69
C ILE A 48 4.24 4.04 -13.95
N ASP A 49 4.62 4.81 -14.99
CA ASP A 49 5.03 4.30 -16.30
C ASP A 49 6.44 3.66 -16.36
N GLY A 50 7.08 3.39 -15.22
CA GLY A 50 8.36 2.67 -15.15
C GLY A 50 9.58 3.39 -15.75
N SER A 51 9.50 4.72 -15.93
CA SER A 51 10.63 5.54 -16.41
C SER A 51 11.73 5.71 -15.36
N GLU A 52 11.45 5.36 -14.10
CA GLU A 52 12.33 5.55 -12.95
C GLU A 52 13.33 4.39 -12.82
N THR A 53 14.63 4.71 -12.86
CA THR A 53 15.70 3.70 -12.91
C THR A 53 16.08 3.10 -11.56
N ASP A 54 15.57 3.65 -10.45
CA ASP A 54 15.90 3.22 -9.07
C ASP A 54 14.84 2.27 -8.48
N ALA A 55 14.03 1.64 -9.33
CA ALA A 55 12.98 0.73 -8.88
C ALA A 55 13.57 -0.53 -8.22
N THR A 56 13.10 -0.84 -7.02
CA THR A 56 13.41 -2.10 -6.34
C THR A 56 12.55 -3.22 -6.92
N HIS A 57 13.16 -4.14 -7.67
CA HIS A 57 12.49 -5.35 -8.13
C HIS A 57 12.09 -6.23 -6.95
N VAL A 58 10.81 -6.57 -6.84
CA VAL A 58 10.28 -7.44 -5.78
C VAL A 58 9.54 -8.64 -6.36
N ILE A 59 9.76 -9.81 -5.76
CA ILE A 59 9.01 -11.04 -6.08
C ILE A 59 7.79 -11.19 -5.18
N ALA A 60 6.87 -12.08 -5.54
CA ALA A 60 5.61 -12.25 -4.82
C ALA A 60 5.82 -12.62 -3.35
N GLU A 61 6.81 -13.46 -3.01
CA GLU A 61 7.14 -13.77 -1.62
C GLU A 61 7.59 -12.55 -0.81
N GLN A 62 8.27 -11.59 -1.43
CA GLN A 62 8.69 -10.36 -0.77
C GLN A 62 7.51 -9.40 -0.58
N VAL A 63 6.65 -9.27 -1.60
CA VAL A 63 5.40 -8.51 -1.50
C VAL A 63 4.53 -9.09 -0.38
N VAL A 64 4.33 -10.41 -0.33
CA VAL A 64 3.51 -11.08 0.69
C VAL A 64 4.00 -10.83 2.12
N ARG A 65 5.30 -10.61 2.33
CA ARG A 65 5.88 -10.32 3.65
C ARG A 65 5.69 -8.88 4.10
N ASN A 66 5.47 -7.94 3.18
CA ASN A 66 5.12 -6.57 3.50
C ASN A 66 3.61 -6.40 3.36
N THR A 67 2.90 -6.44 4.48
CA THR A 67 1.43 -6.47 4.50
C THR A 67 0.78 -5.26 3.82
N GLN A 68 1.34 -4.06 4.01
CA GLN A 68 0.82 -2.83 3.41
C GLN A 68 1.06 -2.83 1.90
N LEU A 69 2.27 -3.20 1.46
CA LEU A 69 2.58 -3.32 0.03
C LEU A 69 1.71 -4.40 -0.65
N ARG A 70 1.55 -5.56 0.00
CA ARG A 70 0.67 -6.63 -0.47
C ARG A 70 -0.75 -6.15 -0.67
N ASP A 71 -1.32 -5.52 0.36
CA ASP A 71 -2.70 -5.05 0.31
C ASP A 71 -2.88 -3.98 -0.77
N ALA A 72 -1.97 -3.01 -0.85
CA ALA A 72 -2.04 -1.93 -1.82
C ALA A 72 -1.94 -2.43 -3.27
N ILE A 73 -0.97 -3.30 -3.59
CA ILE A 73 -0.83 -3.89 -4.93
C ILE A 73 -2.06 -4.74 -5.27
N ALA A 74 -2.49 -5.60 -4.34
CA ALA A 74 -3.62 -6.48 -4.58
C ALA A 74 -4.93 -5.70 -4.81
N LEU A 75 -5.13 -4.59 -4.08
CA LEU A 75 -6.26 -3.69 -4.29
C LEU A 75 -6.17 -2.93 -5.61
N SER A 76 -4.98 -2.41 -5.96
CA SER A 76 -4.74 -1.76 -7.25
C SER A 76 -5.09 -2.69 -8.41
N GLN A 77 -4.62 -3.93 -8.38
CA GLN A 77 -4.91 -4.93 -9.43
C GLN A 77 -6.38 -5.36 -9.43
N LYS A 78 -7.00 -5.55 -8.25
CA LYS A 78 -8.40 -6.00 -8.14
C LYS A 78 -9.40 -4.96 -8.66
N TYR A 79 -9.14 -3.68 -8.40
CA TYR A 79 -10.06 -2.59 -8.73
C TYR A 79 -9.61 -1.76 -9.95
N ASP A 80 -8.50 -2.15 -10.58
CA ASP A 80 -7.81 -1.37 -11.60
C ASP A 80 -7.60 0.10 -11.19
N ALA A 81 -7.14 0.29 -9.95
CA ALA A 81 -6.90 1.60 -9.37
C ALA A 81 -5.45 2.02 -9.58
N ASP A 82 -5.22 3.15 -10.25
CA ASP A 82 -3.89 3.74 -10.37
C ASP A 82 -3.37 4.24 -9.02
N ARG A 83 -4.26 4.63 -8.11
CA ARG A 83 -3.90 5.12 -6.78
C ARG A 83 -4.68 4.41 -5.67
N VAL A 84 -3.96 3.90 -4.68
CA VAL A 84 -4.52 3.27 -3.48
C VAL A 84 -4.00 3.97 -2.23
N ARG A 85 -4.91 4.46 -1.38
CA ARG A 85 -4.59 5.01 -0.04
C ARG A 85 -5.03 4.02 1.02
N LEU A 86 -4.07 3.37 1.68
CA LEU A 86 -4.31 2.56 2.86
C LEU A 86 -4.30 3.45 4.11
N GLU A 87 -5.37 3.39 4.89
CA GLU A 87 -5.50 4.04 6.19
C GLU A 87 -5.30 3.00 7.29
N GLU A 88 -4.24 3.15 8.10
CA GLU A 88 -3.87 2.18 9.12
C GLU A 88 -3.19 2.86 10.31
N PHE A 89 -3.50 2.42 11.53
CA PHE A 89 -2.79 2.89 12.71
C PHE A 89 -1.44 2.18 12.83
N SER A 90 -0.34 2.92 12.96
CA SER A 90 0.98 2.36 13.19
C SER A 90 1.57 2.89 14.50
N THR A 91 2.27 2.03 15.24
CA THR A 91 3.02 2.41 16.45
C THR A 91 4.50 2.69 16.14
N SER A 92 4.90 2.64 14.87
CA SER A 92 6.27 2.89 14.41
C SER A 92 6.46 4.36 14.05
N VAL A 93 7.63 4.90 14.40
CA VAL A 93 8.10 6.23 13.97
C VAL A 93 9.42 6.05 13.24
N PRO A 94 9.50 6.28 11.91
CA PRO A 94 8.40 6.73 11.02
C PRO A 94 7.31 5.65 10.82
N PRO A 95 6.10 6.03 10.36
CA PRO A 95 5.03 5.06 10.09
C PRO A 95 5.47 3.97 9.13
N PHE A 96 5.04 2.74 9.42
CA PHE A 96 5.37 1.55 8.62
C PHE A 96 6.88 1.31 8.39
N GLY A 97 7.77 2.02 9.10
CA GLY A 97 9.22 1.94 8.91
C GLY A 97 9.75 2.63 7.64
N HIS A 98 8.99 3.55 7.03
CA HIS A 98 9.37 4.26 5.81
C HIS A 98 9.54 5.77 6.05
N GLN A 99 10.74 6.32 5.80
CA GLN A 99 10.98 7.77 5.85
C GLN A 99 10.83 8.46 4.50
N ASP A 100 11.16 7.77 3.41
CA ASP A 100 11.20 8.32 2.06
C ASP A 100 10.29 7.53 1.11
N ALA A 101 9.96 8.17 -0.02
CA ALA A 101 9.27 7.50 -1.12
C ALA A 101 10.10 6.32 -1.64
N ARG A 102 9.45 5.20 -1.96
CA ARG A 102 10.11 4.01 -2.54
C ARG A 102 9.43 3.61 -3.83
N ILE A 103 10.21 3.12 -4.78
CA ILE A 103 9.71 2.64 -6.06
C ILE A 103 9.90 1.12 -6.09
N TYR A 104 8.84 0.41 -6.41
CA TYR A 104 8.81 -1.05 -6.52
C TYR A 104 8.45 -1.44 -7.94
N GLU A 105 9.13 -2.46 -8.47
CA GLU A 105 8.69 -3.14 -9.68
C GLU A 105 8.18 -4.54 -9.28
N PHE A 106 6.94 -4.84 -9.64
CA PHE A 106 6.30 -6.12 -9.37
C PHE A 106 5.55 -6.59 -10.61
N GLN A 107 5.99 -7.73 -11.17
CA GLN A 107 5.39 -8.35 -12.36
C GLN A 107 5.35 -7.41 -13.58
N GLY A 108 6.34 -6.52 -13.72
CA GLY A 108 6.42 -5.55 -14.82
C GLY A 108 5.65 -4.26 -14.60
N ASP A 109 4.82 -4.16 -13.57
CA ASP A 109 4.21 -2.90 -13.14
C ASP A 109 5.12 -2.17 -12.16
N TYR A 110 5.11 -0.84 -12.23
CA TYR A 110 5.90 0.01 -11.36
C TYR A 110 4.99 0.78 -10.40
N TYR A 111 5.39 0.82 -9.14
CA TYR A 111 4.62 1.41 -8.06
C TYR A 111 5.48 2.35 -7.24
N ARG A 112 5.05 3.60 -7.12
CA ARG A 112 5.60 4.54 -6.14
C ARG A 112 4.80 4.44 -4.85
N VAL A 113 5.51 4.28 -3.75
CA VAL A 113 4.95 4.27 -2.39
C VAL A 113 5.39 5.52 -1.66
N THR A 114 4.44 6.18 -1.02
CA THR A 114 4.67 7.28 -0.08
C THR A 114 3.94 7.00 1.22
N VAL A 115 4.49 7.50 2.32
CA VAL A 115 3.93 7.32 3.66
C VAL A 115 3.82 8.69 4.32
N SER A 116 2.74 8.92 5.06
CA SER A 116 2.59 10.12 5.88
C SER A 116 1.91 9.82 7.21
N GLU A 117 2.35 10.55 8.23
CA GLU A 117 1.81 10.46 9.59
C GLU A 117 0.36 10.97 9.63
N GLY A 118 -0.48 10.26 10.39
CA GLY A 118 -1.78 10.77 10.78
C GLY A 118 -1.61 12.01 11.67
N SER A 119 -2.43 13.04 11.47
CA SER A 119 -2.40 14.19 12.37
C SER A 119 -3.18 13.90 13.65
N SER A 120 -2.59 14.23 14.80
CA SER A 120 -3.33 14.40 16.06
C SER A 120 -3.76 15.87 16.15
N SER A 121 -5.07 16.12 16.31
CA SER A 121 -5.58 17.49 16.55
C SER A 121 -5.37 17.95 17.99
#